data_AF-A0A0F8Y0T9-F1
#
_entry.id   AF-A0A0F8Y0T9-F1
#
_cell.length_a   1.000
_cell.length_b   1.000
_cell.length_c   1.000
_cell.angle_alpha   90.00
_cell.angle_beta   90.00
_cell.angle_gamma   90.00
#
_symmetry.space_group_name_H-M   'P 1'
#
loop_
_entity.id
_entity.type
_entity.pdbx_description
1 polymer ?
#
loop_
_entity_poly.entity_id
_entity_poly.type
_entity_poly.pdbx_seq_one_letter_code
_entity_poly.pdbx_strand_id
1 'polypeptide(L)'
;MYVSKKIPEHEREKTSAGLNRRVGTPPRQDRPPSPAKFEADMNDFEELVEFAKKTIEDIAERYKNKATGDAKIIKTEDIVMDMRVRWKCIIPTCFGYGSSPHCPPNSPTYEEMKEIVSQYEYAIMVKYSPRVRTMVMPRYGTEGIQVANEVGELVSMVEAEAGYMGYYLAMGFKGGPCGYCGILSPEYIADFMLGKDIPRCAVLEGKMCNHYLKARPALEACSVDVFATAKKVGWESPYIIMPEHSKESVPFVSWHGIVLLV
;
A
#
# COMPACT_ATOMS: atom_id res chain seq x y z
N MET A 1 -0.69 -37.75 -10.69
CA MET A 1 0.40 -37.18 -9.88
C MET A 1 1.26 -36.29 -10.76
N TYR A 2 1.00 -34.98 -10.79
CA TYR A 2 1.91 -34.03 -11.43
C TYR A 2 3.13 -33.91 -10.51
N VAL A 3 4.18 -34.67 -10.83
CA VAL A 3 5.49 -34.49 -10.20
C VAL A 3 5.98 -33.13 -10.63
N SER A 4 5.88 -32.13 -9.75
CA SER A 4 6.60 -30.87 -9.88
C SER A 4 8.07 -31.23 -10.06
N LYS A 5 8.54 -31.25 -11.31
CA LYS A 5 9.96 -31.41 -11.61
C LYS A 5 10.63 -30.16 -11.07
N LYS A 6 11.28 -30.28 -9.91
CA LYS A 6 12.18 -29.25 -9.40
C LYS A 6 13.12 -28.87 -10.55
N ILE A 7 13.12 -27.59 -10.91
CA ILE A 7 14.00 -27.05 -11.94
C ILE A 7 15.44 -27.49 -11.62
N PRO A 8 16.17 -28.12 -12.56
CA PRO A 8 17.54 -28.56 -12.38
C PRO A 8 18.46 -27.42 -11.90
N GLU A 9 19.42 -27.72 -11.04
CA GLU A 9 20.27 -26.72 -10.37
C GLU A 9 21.04 -25.82 -11.36
N HIS A 10 21.49 -26.37 -12.50
CA HIS A 10 22.14 -25.61 -13.57
C HIS A 10 21.19 -24.69 -14.36
N GLU A 11 19.88 -24.96 -14.37
CA GLU A 11 18.88 -24.04 -14.91
C GLU A 11 18.52 -22.95 -13.89
N ARG A 12 18.69 -23.24 -12.58
CA ARG A 12 18.58 -22.21 -11.54
C ARG A 12 19.68 -21.16 -11.66
N GLU A 13 20.89 -21.56 -12.04
CA GLU A 13 22.00 -20.62 -12.29
C GLU A 13 21.72 -19.64 -13.43
N LYS A 14 21.01 -20.08 -14.49
CA LYS A 14 20.53 -19.18 -15.55
C LYS A 14 19.46 -18.21 -15.04
N THR A 15 18.63 -18.60 -14.07
CA THR A 15 17.68 -17.69 -13.40
C THR A 15 18.31 -16.79 -12.34
N SER A 16 19.47 -17.13 -11.76
CA SER A 16 20.16 -16.30 -10.76
C SER A 16 21.17 -15.32 -11.37
N ALA A 17 21.77 -15.64 -12.52
CA ALA A 17 22.73 -14.76 -13.20
C ALA A 17 22.13 -13.42 -13.68
N GLY A 18 20.80 -13.33 -13.83
CA GLY A 18 20.09 -12.09 -14.16
C GLY A 18 19.53 -11.30 -12.97
N LEU A 19 19.68 -11.81 -11.73
CA LEU A 19 18.95 -11.31 -10.56
C LEU A 19 19.89 -10.87 -9.42
N ASN A 20 20.80 -9.93 -9.69
CA ASN A 20 21.48 -9.11 -8.65
C ASN A 20 20.50 -8.18 -7.88
N ARG A 21 19.21 -8.54 -7.78
CA ARG A 21 18.11 -7.71 -7.24
C ARG A 21 17.14 -8.46 -6.33
N ARG A 22 17.40 -9.71 -5.95
CA ARG A 22 16.52 -10.36 -4.96
C ARG A 22 16.84 -9.81 -3.57
N VAL A 23 15.95 -8.94 -3.10
CA VAL A 23 15.73 -8.75 -1.66
C VAL A 23 15.64 -10.15 -1.05
N GLY A 24 16.48 -10.43 -0.04
CA GLY A 24 16.56 -11.78 0.54
C GLY A 24 15.17 -12.30 0.90
N THR A 25 14.88 -13.56 0.58
CA THR A 25 13.64 -14.21 1.05
C THR A 25 13.58 -14.03 2.57
N PRO A 26 12.46 -13.56 3.15
CA PRO A 26 12.31 -13.50 4.59
C PRO A 26 12.68 -14.85 5.23
N PRO A 27 13.25 -14.86 6.44
CA PRO A 27 13.58 -16.11 7.12
C PRO A 27 12.31 -16.98 7.21
N ARG A 28 12.45 -18.27 6.88
CA ARG A 28 11.33 -19.21 6.89
C ARG A 28 10.78 -19.31 8.31
N GLN A 29 9.53 -18.89 8.48
CA GLN A 29 8.73 -19.19 9.68
C GLN A 29 7.95 -20.47 9.36
N ASP A 30 8.12 -21.53 10.14
CA ASP A 30 7.50 -22.84 9.89
C ASP A 30 6.02 -22.83 10.31
N ARG A 31 5.21 -21.98 9.66
CA ARG A 31 3.77 -21.88 9.89
C ARG A 31 3.07 -23.04 9.15
N PRO A 32 2.15 -23.77 9.82
CA PRO A 32 1.37 -24.79 9.14
C PRO A 32 0.53 -24.16 8.02
N PRO A 33 0.28 -24.89 6.91
CA PRO A 33 -0.61 -24.40 5.86
C PRO A 33 -2.05 -24.31 6.38
N SER A 34 -2.71 -23.19 6.16
CA SER A 34 -4.14 -23.02 6.43
C SER A 34 -4.98 -23.50 5.24
N PRO A 35 -6.13 -24.13 5.48
CA PRO A 35 -7.07 -24.44 4.41
C PRO A 35 -7.56 -23.13 3.75
N ALA A 36 -7.84 -23.17 2.45
CA ALA A 36 -8.42 -22.03 1.76
C ALA A 36 -9.80 -21.70 2.37
N LYS A 37 -10.01 -20.44 2.76
CA LYS A 37 -11.29 -19.92 3.24
C LYS A 37 -12.05 -19.30 2.07
N PHE A 38 -13.35 -19.59 2.02
CA PHE A 38 -14.30 -19.09 1.01
C PHE A 38 -15.43 -18.25 1.62
N GLU A 39 -15.48 -18.20 2.94
CA GLU A 39 -16.49 -17.49 3.73
C GLU A 39 -15.77 -16.69 4.82
N ALA A 40 -16.38 -15.58 5.22
CA ALA A 40 -15.87 -14.73 6.29
C ALA A 40 -15.88 -15.45 7.65
N ASP A 41 -14.80 -15.28 8.41
CA ASP A 41 -14.72 -15.66 9.82
C ASP A 41 -14.42 -14.42 10.66
N MET A 42 -15.41 -13.97 11.43
CA MET A 42 -15.28 -12.75 12.22
C MET A 42 -14.19 -12.85 13.29
N ASN A 43 -13.87 -14.05 13.78
CA ASN A 43 -12.78 -14.20 14.75
C ASN A 43 -11.42 -13.93 14.07
N ASP A 44 -11.20 -14.46 12.86
CA ASP A 44 -10.00 -14.15 12.10
C ASP A 44 -9.90 -12.66 11.79
N PHE A 45 -11.01 -12.01 11.46
CA PHE A 45 -11.00 -10.59 11.13
C PHE A 45 -10.65 -9.72 12.35
N GLU A 46 -11.13 -10.09 13.54
CA GLU A 46 -10.70 -9.45 14.78
C GLU A 46 -9.21 -9.72 15.08
N GLU A 47 -8.72 -10.94 14.84
CA GLU A 47 -7.29 -11.26 14.93
C GLU A 47 -6.45 -10.43 13.95
N LEU A 48 -6.93 -10.21 12.71
CA LEU A 48 -6.28 -9.35 11.72
C LEU A 48 -6.28 -7.88 12.13
N VAL A 49 -7.35 -7.40 12.78
CA VAL A 49 -7.40 -6.04 13.35
C VAL A 49 -6.33 -5.88 14.42
N GLU A 50 -6.22 -6.82 15.36
CA GLU A 50 -5.20 -6.76 16.42
C GLU A 50 -3.79 -6.92 15.85
N PHE A 51 -3.60 -7.78 14.85
CA PHE A 51 -2.34 -7.89 14.10
C PHE A 51 -1.98 -6.57 13.41
N ALA A 52 -2.93 -5.89 12.77
CA ALA A 52 -2.72 -4.62 12.11
C ALA A 52 -2.31 -3.52 13.12
N LYS A 53 -2.99 -3.44 14.27
CA LYS A 53 -2.65 -2.51 15.36
C LYS A 53 -1.23 -2.74 15.88
N LYS A 54 -0.85 -3.99 16.13
CA LYS A 54 0.53 -4.33 16.52
C LYS A 54 1.55 -3.99 15.43
N THR A 55 1.21 -4.24 14.17
CA THR A 55 2.08 -3.92 13.04
C THR A 55 2.29 -2.41 12.90
N ILE A 56 1.28 -1.59 13.21
CA ILE A 56 1.41 -0.13 13.27
C ILE A 56 2.48 0.28 14.29
N GLU A 57 2.47 -0.33 15.49
CA GLU A 57 3.45 -0.07 16.55
C GLU A 57 4.87 -0.50 16.11
N ASP A 58 5.00 -1.70 15.55
CA ASP A 58 6.27 -2.24 15.06
C ASP A 58 6.89 -1.36 13.95
N ILE A 59 6.06 -0.88 13.01
CA ILE A 59 6.49 0.03 11.93
C ILE A 59 6.88 1.38 12.52
N ALA A 60 6.09 1.93 13.45
CA ALA A 60 6.40 3.18 14.12
C ALA A 60 7.77 3.11 14.83
N GLU A 61 8.06 2.03 15.55
CA GLU A 61 9.36 1.80 16.17
C GLU A 61 10.49 1.66 15.15
N ARG A 62 10.31 0.79 14.14
CA ARG A 62 11.31 0.50 13.10
C ARG A 62 11.77 1.77 12.37
N TYR A 63 10.82 2.64 12.02
CA TYR A 63 11.09 3.88 11.30
C TYR A 63 11.34 5.08 12.24
N LYS A 64 11.41 4.85 13.56
CA LYS A 64 11.60 5.88 14.59
C LYS A 64 10.58 7.02 14.45
N ASN A 65 9.38 6.66 14.03
CA ASN A 65 8.27 7.55 13.83
C ASN A 65 7.34 7.47 15.04
N LYS A 66 6.94 8.61 15.61
CA LYS A 66 5.92 8.60 16.68
C LYS A 66 4.54 8.56 16.02
N ALA A 67 4.21 7.42 15.42
CA ALA A 67 2.94 7.21 14.77
C ALA A 67 1.94 6.56 15.72
N THR A 68 0.69 6.99 15.62
CA THR A 68 -0.46 6.27 16.17
C THR A 68 -1.23 5.66 15.01
N GLY A 69 -2.20 4.80 15.31
CA GLY A 69 -3.06 4.27 14.27
C GLY A 69 -4.19 3.45 14.85
N ASP A 70 -5.02 2.95 13.96
CA ASP A 70 -6.18 2.12 14.29
C ASP A 70 -6.48 1.19 13.11
N ALA A 71 -7.22 0.12 13.36
CA ALA A 71 -7.71 -0.79 12.34
C ALA A 71 -9.13 -1.21 12.65
N LYS A 72 -9.96 -1.36 11.62
CA LYS A 72 -11.36 -1.75 11.73
C LYS A 72 -11.75 -2.75 10.65
N ILE A 73 -12.62 -3.68 11.01
CA ILE A 73 -13.41 -4.45 10.06
C ILE A 73 -14.48 -3.51 9.50
N ILE A 74 -14.59 -3.45 8.18
CA ILE A 74 -15.60 -2.66 7.48
C ILE A 74 -16.27 -3.54 6.44
N LYS A 75 -17.51 -3.20 6.05
CA LYS A 75 -18.10 -3.82 4.86
C LYS A 75 -17.65 -3.08 3.61
N THR A 76 -17.59 -3.76 2.48
CA THR A 76 -17.22 -3.14 1.20
C THR A 76 -18.20 -2.05 0.77
N GLU A 77 -19.47 -2.10 1.22
CA GLU A 77 -20.48 -1.04 1.03
C GLU A 77 -20.12 0.29 1.71
N ASP A 78 -19.21 0.27 2.69
CA ASP A 78 -18.68 1.47 3.34
C ASP A 78 -17.58 2.14 2.52
N ILE A 79 -16.98 1.45 1.55
CA ILE A 79 -15.96 1.99 0.67
C ILE A 79 -16.61 2.96 -0.32
N VAL A 80 -16.28 4.24 -0.19
CA VAL A 80 -16.83 5.29 -1.06
C VAL A 80 -15.98 5.43 -2.31
N MET A 81 -16.59 5.12 -3.45
CA MET A 81 -15.96 5.28 -4.78
C MET A 81 -16.35 6.62 -5.40
N ASP A 82 -15.36 7.44 -5.75
CA ASP A 82 -15.56 8.75 -6.38
C ASP A 82 -14.49 9.06 -7.44
N MET A 83 -14.92 9.18 -8.70
CA MET A 83 -14.02 9.46 -9.82
C MET A 83 -13.25 10.78 -9.69
N ARG A 84 -13.79 11.77 -8.95
CA ARG A 84 -13.13 13.06 -8.73
C ARG A 84 -11.79 12.88 -8.04
N VAL A 85 -11.66 11.85 -7.20
CA VAL A 85 -10.41 11.52 -6.50
C VAL A 85 -9.31 11.17 -7.51
N ARG A 86 -9.58 10.27 -8.45
CA ARG A 86 -8.62 9.92 -9.51
C ARG A 86 -8.36 11.09 -10.44
N TRP A 87 -9.37 11.90 -10.76
CA TRP A 87 -9.17 13.09 -11.59
C TRP A 87 -8.23 14.12 -10.94
N LYS A 88 -8.19 14.23 -9.61
CA LYS A 88 -7.17 15.04 -8.92
C LYS A 88 -5.74 14.51 -9.07
N CYS A 89 -5.54 13.24 -9.42
CA CYS A 89 -4.22 12.73 -9.81
C CYS A 89 -3.85 13.11 -11.26
N ILE A 90 -4.86 13.39 -12.10
CA ILE A 90 -4.69 13.65 -13.55
C ILE A 90 -4.60 15.16 -13.82
N ILE A 91 -5.39 15.98 -13.11
CA ILE A 91 -5.59 17.41 -13.37
C ILE A 91 -5.48 18.26 -12.08
N PRO A 92 -4.46 19.14 -11.96
CA PRO A 92 -3.22 19.08 -12.73
C PRO A 92 -2.50 17.75 -12.46
N THR A 93 -1.64 17.35 -13.37
CA THR A 93 -0.96 16.05 -13.28
C THR A 93 -0.13 15.97 -12.00
N CYS A 94 -0.45 15.01 -11.14
CA CYS A 94 0.28 14.76 -9.90
C CYS A 94 1.70 14.25 -10.21
N PHE A 95 2.65 14.57 -9.33
CA PHE A 95 4.05 14.12 -9.43
C PHE A 95 4.20 12.58 -9.49
N GLY A 96 3.22 11.82 -9.01
CA GLY A 96 3.21 10.37 -9.09
C GLY A 96 2.59 9.78 -10.36
N TYR A 97 1.98 10.60 -11.22
CA TYR A 97 1.33 10.13 -12.44
C TYR A 97 2.33 9.42 -13.38
N GLY A 98 1.99 8.23 -13.84
CA GLY A 98 2.84 7.41 -14.71
C GLY A 98 4.14 6.90 -14.06
N SER A 99 4.35 7.12 -12.77
CA SER A 99 5.60 6.75 -12.08
C SER A 99 5.76 5.24 -11.86
N SER A 100 4.64 4.51 -11.80
CA SER A 100 4.60 3.07 -11.53
C SER A 100 3.31 2.44 -12.08
N PRO A 101 3.19 1.10 -12.07
CA PRO A 101 1.93 0.40 -12.33
C PRO A 101 0.83 0.71 -11.31
N HIS A 102 1.19 1.30 -10.17
CA HIS A 102 0.32 1.54 -9.02
C HIS A 102 -0.26 2.96 -8.99
N CYS A 103 0.01 3.76 -10.01
CA CYS A 103 -0.52 5.11 -10.21
C CYS A 103 -1.22 5.22 -11.58
N PRO A 104 -2.11 6.20 -11.79
CA PRO A 104 -2.74 6.41 -13.09
C PRO A 104 -1.66 6.76 -14.13
N PRO A 105 -1.82 6.36 -15.40
CA PRO A 105 -2.98 5.69 -15.96
C PRO A 105 -3.01 4.17 -15.72
N ASN A 106 -1.97 3.59 -15.11
CA ASN A 106 -1.76 2.14 -15.03
C ASN A 106 -2.54 1.45 -13.90
N SER A 107 -2.86 2.17 -12.82
CA SER A 107 -3.66 1.62 -11.73
C SER A 107 -5.12 1.44 -12.14
N PRO A 108 -5.88 0.54 -11.48
CA PRO A 108 -7.30 0.32 -11.76
C PRO A 108 -8.08 1.62 -11.92
N THR A 109 -8.91 1.65 -12.97
CA THR A 109 -9.88 2.71 -13.26
C THR A 109 -11.00 2.71 -12.21
N TYR A 110 -11.88 3.71 -12.29
CA TYR A 110 -13.06 3.78 -11.42
C TYR A 110 -13.96 2.55 -11.60
N GLU A 111 -14.17 2.15 -12.85
CA GLU A 111 -15.00 1.01 -13.25
C GLU A 111 -14.37 -0.31 -12.79
N GLU A 112 -13.08 -0.53 -13.08
CA GLU A 112 -12.36 -1.74 -12.65
C GLU A 112 -12.31 -1.85 -11.12
N MET A 113 -12.05 -0.75 -10.41
CA MET A 113 -12.01 -0.79 -8.94
C MET A 113 -13.38 -1.07 -8.34
N LYS A 114 -14.47 -0.56 -8.93
CA LYS A 114 -15.83 -0.93 -8.52
C LYS A 114 -16.10 -2.42 -8.71
N GLU A 115 -15.70 -2.98 -9.85
CA GLU A 115 -15.84 -4.40 -10.11
C GLU A 115 -15.04 -5.22 -9.09
N ILE A 116 -13.77 -4.87 -8.85
CA ILE A 116 -12.92 -5.50 -7.84
C ILE A 116 -13.62 -5.48 -6.48
N VAL A 117 -14.02 -4.31 -5.97
CA VAL A 117 -14.64 -4.18 -4.64
C VAL A 117 -15.94 -5.00 -4.54
N SER A 118 -16.71 -5.14 -5.63
CA SER A 118 -17.95 -5.91 -5.64
C SER A 118 -17.77 -7.42 -5.45
N GLN A 119 -16.56 -7.94 -5.63
CA GLN A 119 -16.24 -9.36 -5.44
C GLN A 119 -15.90 -9.72 -3.99
N TYR A 120 -15.96 -8.75 -3.07
CA TYR A 120 -15.61 -8.89 -1.66
C TYR A 120 -16.75 -8.39 -0.77
N GLU A 121 -16.93 -8.98 0.41
CA GLU A 121 -17.93 -8.54 1.39
C GLU A 121 -17.32 -7.65 2.48
N TYR A 122 -16.07 -7.94 2.87
CA TYR A 122 -15.39 -7.26 3.97
C TYR A 122 -14.08 -6.62 3.55
N ALA A 123 -13.59 -5.70 4.38
CA ALA A 123 -12.21 -5.24 4.33
C ALA A 123 -11.68 -4.94 5.73
N ILE A 124 -10.37 -5.12 5.92
CA ILE A 124 -9.66 -4.51 7.04
C ILE A 124 -9.18 -3.14 6.60
N MET A 125 -9.77 -2.08 7.15
CA MET A 125 -9.33 -0.71 6.93
C MET A 125 -8.33 -0.33 8.01
N VAL A 126 -7.17 0.18 7.62
CA VAL A 126 -6.12 0.67 8.53
C VAL A 126 -5.98 2.18 8.43
N LYS A 127 -5.71 2.82 9.57
CA LYS A 127 -5.33 4.22 9.70
C LYS A 127 -3.94 4.29 10.31
N TYR A 128 -3.03 4.96 9.62
CA TYR A 128 -1.66 5.21 10.07
C TYR A 128 -1.43 6.72 10.18
N SER A 129 -1.11 7.18 11.39
CA SER A 129 -1.04 8.59 11.75
C SER A 129 0.33 8.97 12.32
N PRO A 130 1.33 9.18 11.46
CA PRO A 130 2.64 9.62 11.91
C PRO A 130 2.62 11.05 12.41
N ARG A 131 3.58 11.39 13.28
CA ARG A 131 3.79 12.78 13.69
C ARG A 131 4.13 13.64 12.47
N VAL A 132 3.49 14.80 12.37
CA VAL A 132 3.73 15.76 11.29
C VAL A 132 5.18 16.23 11.35
N ARG A 133 6.00 15.75 10.41
CA ARG A 133 7.41 16.16 10.26
C ARG A 133 7.71 16.49 8.82
N THR A 134 7.55 15.50 7.96
CA THR A 134 7.84 15.55 6.54
C THR A 134 6.58 15.61 5.70
N MET A 135 5.40 15.58 6.33
CA MET A 135 4.10 15.46 5.65
C MET A 135 3.41 16.81 5.39
N VAL A 136 4.19 17.88 5.39
CA VAL A 136 3.80 19.24 5.04
C VAL A 136 4.85 19.83 4.10
N MET A 137 4.45 20.76 3.24
CA MET A 137 5.39 21.43 2.34
C MET A 137 6.41 22.28 3.13
N PRO A 138 7.63 22.49 2.59
CA PRO A 138 8.14 21.93 1.33
C PRO A 138 8.63 20.48 1.44
N ARG A 139 8.83 19.96 2.67
CA ARG A 139 9.44 18.63 2.88
C ARG A 139 8.61 17.47 2.35
N TYR A 140 7.29 17.62 2.26
CA TYR A 140 6.43 16.59 1.69
C TYR A 140 6.85 16.16 0.29
N GLY A 141 7.25 17.10 -0.56
CA GLY A 141 7.69 16.80 -1.92
C GLY A 141 8.96 15.94 -2.00
N THR A 142 9.82 15.95 -0.98
CA THR A 142 11.15 15.30 -1.02
C THR A 142 11.36 14.23 0.04
N GLU A 143 10.56 14.21 1.11
CA GLU A 143 10.73 13.32 2.26
C GLU A 143 9.42 12.60 2.62
N GLY A 144 8.27 13.05 2.11
CA GLY A 144 6.95 12.51 2.47
C GLY A 144 6.69 11.10 1.93
N ILE A 145 7.40 10.71 0.87
CA ILE A 145 7.17 9.43 0.19
C ILE A 145 7.52 8.21 1.06
N GLN A 146 8.44 8.39 2.01
CA GLN A 146 8.81 7.33 2.96
C GLN A 146 7.61 6.89 3.81
N VAL A 147 6.75 7.83 4.23
CA VAL A 147 5.54 7.50 4.97
C VAL A 147 4.56 6.69 4.13
N ALA A 148 4.46 6.97 2.83
CA ALA A 148 3.62 6.17 1.94
C ALA A 148 4.15 4.73 1.76
N ASN A 149 5.45 4.49 1.95
CA ASN A 149 6.06 3.16 1.98
C ASN A 149 5.82 2.44 3.32
N GLU A 150 5.79 3.18 4.43
CA GLU A 150 5.41 2.65 5.76
C GLU A 150 3.98 2.10 5.71
N VAL A 151 3.04 2.85 5.14
CA VAL A 151 1.65 2.43 4.95
C VAL A 151 1.55 1.24 4.00
N GLY A 152 2.35 1.23 2.91
CA GLY A 152 2.41 0.09 2.01
C GLY A 152 2.95 -1.18 2.69
N GLU A 153 3.93 -1.04 3.59
CA GLU A 153 4.44 -2.17 4.37
C GLU A 153 3.37 -2.71 5.30
N LEU A 154 2.66 -1.84 6.03
CA LEU A 154 1.53 -2.22 6.88
C LEU A 154 0.48 -3.02 6.10
N VAL A 155 -0.01 -2.48 4.99
CA VAL A 155 -1.03 -3.15 4.16
C VAL A 155 -0.52 -4.49 3.64
N SER A 156 0.73 -4.55 3.16
CA SER A 156 1.30 -5.81 2.65
C SER A 156 1.47 -6.88 3.73
N MET A 157 1.75 -6.48 4.98
CA MET A 157 1.86 -7.41 6.10
C MET A 157 0.50 -7.94 6.52
N VAL A 158 -0.53 -7.08 6.58
CA VAL A 158 -1.91 -7.50 6.88
C VAL A 158 -2.46 -8.43 5.79
N GLU A 159 -2.21 -8.10 4.51
CA GLU A 159 -2.59 -8.96 3.39
C GLU A 159 -1.89 -10.33 3.45
N ALA A 160 -0.59 -10.35 3.77
CA ALA A 160 0.15 -11.60 3.95
C ALA A 160 -0.39 -12.43 5.12
N GLU A 161 -0.73 -11.78 6.24
CA GLU A 161 -1.33 -12.46 7.39
C GLU A 161 -2.69 -13.07 7.06
N ALA A 162 -3.55 -12.33 6.36
CA ALA A 162 -4.82 -12.86 5.85
C ALA A 162 -4.58 -14.08 4.94
N GLY A 163 -3.58 -14.01 4.07
CA GLY A 163 -3.15 -15.15 3.24
C GLY A 163 -2.70 -16.35 4.08
N TYR A 164 -1.95 -16.14 5.18
CA TYR A 164 -1.57 -17.20 6.11
C TYR A 164 -2.76 -17.80 6.87
N MET A 165 -3.85 -17.06 7.06
CA MET A 165 -5.11 -17.54 7.66
C MET A 165 -6.00 -18.29 6.66
N GLY A 166 -5.64 -18.31 5.37
CA GLY A 166 -6.36 -19.03 4.32
C GLY A 166 -7.16 -18.16 3.35
N TYR A 167 -7.20 -16.84 3.54
CA TYR A 167 -7.86 -15.90 2.62
C TYR A 167 -7.01 -15.66 1.37
N TYR A 168 -7.00 -16.65 0.47
CA TYR A 168 -6.15 -16.67 -0.72
C TYR A 168 -6.42 -15.55 -1.75
N LEU A 169 -7.59 -14.90 -1.67
CA LEU A 169 -7.96 -13.75 -2.51
C LEU A 169 -7.78 -12.40 -1.80
N ALA A 170 -7.23 -12.38 -0.59
CA ALA A 170 -6.98 -11.14 0.14
C ALA A 170 -6.18 -10.16 -0.74
N MET A 171 -6.64 -8.90 -0.83
CA MET A 171 -6.05 -7.92 -1.75
C MET A 171 -5.90 -6.55 -1.11
N GLY A 172 -4.65 -6.08 -1.01
CA GLY A 172 -4.31 -4.81 -0.39
C GLY A 172 -4.27 -3.61 -1.34
N PHE A 173 -4.74 -2.47 -0.85
CA PHE A 173 -4.60 -1.15 -1.46
C PHE A 173 -4.17 -0.15 -0.38
N LYS A 174 -3.31 0.82 -0.74
CA LYS A 174 -2.66 1.68 0.25
C LYS A 174 -2.75 3.16 -0.15
N GLY A 175 -2.64 4.10 0.77
CA GLY A 175 -2.61 5.52 0.45
C GLY A 175 -1.27 5.96 -0.15
N GLY A 176 -1.31 6.81 -1.18
CA GLY A 176 -0.11 7.38 -1.79
C GLY A 176 0.51 6.51 -2.88
N PRO A 177 1.35 7.08 -3.74
CA PRO A 177 2.00 6.33 -4.82
C PRO A 177 3.03 5.33 -4.29
N CYS A 178 3.35 4.30 -5.08
CA CYS A 178 4.43 3.35 -4.75
C CYS A 178 5.79 4.08 -4.79
N GLY A 179 6.51 4.07 -3.66
CA GLY A 179 7.78 4.77 -3.50
C GLY A 179 8.95 3.84 -3.16
N TYR A 180 8.86 2.53 -3.43
CA TYR A 180 9.94 1.61 -3.02
C TYR A 180 11.20 1.71 -3.91
N CYS A 181 11.04 2.14 -5.16
CA CYS A 181 12.13 2.26 -6.12
C CYS A 181 11.82 3.34 -7.16
N GLY A 182 12.80 3.64 -8.02
CA GLY A 182 12.65 4.57 -9.13
C GLY A 182 12.41 6.02 -8.70
N ILE A 183 11.75 6.81 -9.54
CA ILE A 183 11.63 8.27 -9.38
C ILE A 183 11.03 8.70 -8.03
N LEU A 184 10.19 7.86 -7.42
CA LEU A 184 9.54 8.13 -6.14
C LEU A 184 10.22 7.45 -4.95
N SER A 185 11.42 6.89 -5.11
CA SER A 185 12.13 6.34 -3.96
C SER A 185 12.59 7.46 -3.02
N PRO A 186 12.67 7.21 -1.70
CA PRO A 186 13.32 8.14 -0.77
C PRO A 186 14.75 8.51 -1.17
N GLU A 187 15.42 7.64 -1.91
CA GLU A 187 16.77 7.87 -2.45
C GLU A 187 16.78 8.88 -3.60
N TYR A 188 15.77 8.87 -4.47
CA TYR A 188 15.79 9.63 -5.73
C TYR A 188 14.76 10.76 -5.81
N ILE A 189 13.75 10.82 -4.94
CA ILE A 189 12.66 11.80 -5.05
C ILE A 189 13.16 13.25 -4.97
N ALA A 190 14.14 13.55 -4.11
CA ALA A 190 14.71 14.89 -4.04
C ALA A 190 15.44 15.26 -5.34
N ASP A 191 16.19 14.31 -5.91
CA ASP A 191 16.89 14.47 -7.17
C ASP A 191 15.94 14.61 -8.36
N PHE A 192 14.81 13.87 -8.35
CA PHE A 192 13.72 14.03 -9.30
C PHE A 192 13.16 15.45 -9.30
N MET A 193 12.87 15.99 -8.11
CA MET A 193 12.32 17.33 -7.94
C MET A 193 13.30 18.42 -8.39
N LEU A 194 14.60 18.11 -8.46
CA LEU A 194 15.64 18.97 -9.02
C LEU A 194 15.85 18.79 -10.53
N GLY A 195 15.04 17.95 -11.19
CA GLY A 195 15.12 17.70 -12.63
C GLY A 195 16.30 16.81 -13.06
N LYS A 196 16.89 16.04 -12.13
CA LYS A 196 17.95 15.09 -12.48
C LYS A 196 17.37 13.85 -13.15
N ASP A 197 18.19 13.22 -13.99
CA ASP A 197 17.86 11.92 -14.56
C ASP A 197 18.06 10.83 -13.50
N ILE A 198 17.04 10.00 -13.32
CA ILE A 198 16.99 8.97 -12.27
C ILE A 198 16.30 7.71 -12.81
N PRO A 199 16.57 6.54 -12.21
CA PRO A 199 15.97 5.30 -12.65
C PRO A 199 14.43 5.33 -12.60
N ARG A 200 13.78 4.74 -13.61
CA ARG A 200 12.31 4.54 -13.60
C ARG A 200 11.94 3.26 -12.85
N CYS A 201 10.64 3.07 -12.62
CA CYS A 201 10.12 1.81 -12.11
C CYS A 201 10.44 0.67 -13.08
N ALA A 202 11.06 -0.40 -12.57
CA ALA A 202 11.48 -1.55 -13.38
C ALA A 202 10.33 -2.19 -14.18
N VAL A 203 9.11 -2.18 -13.63
CA VAL A 203 7.93 -2.74 -14.31
C VAL A 203 7.56 -1.96 -15.57
N LEU A 204 7.71 -0.64 -15.54
CA LEU A 204 7.47 0.20 -16.71
C LEU A 204 8.53 0.00 -17.81
N GLU A 205 9.64 -0.66 -17.47
CA GLU A 205 10.68 -1.08 -18.41
C GLU A 205 10.55 -2.56 -18.82
N GLY A 206 9.41 -3.20 -18.52
CA GLY A 206 9.18 -4.62 -18.83
C GLY A 206 9.91 -5.61 -17.94
N LYS A 207 10.42 -5.18 -16.78
CA LYS A 207 11.13 -6.04 -15.81
C LYS A 207 10.22 -6.40 -14.63
N MET A 208 10.55 -7.46 -13.90
CA MET A 208 9.83 -7.82 -12.68
C MET A 208 9.99 -6.75 -11.59
N CYS A 209 8.93 -6.52 -10.79
CA CYS A 209 9.01 -5.65 -9.62
C CYS A 209 9.95 -6.25 -8.56
N ASN A 210 10.94 -5.48 -8.09
CA ASN A 210 11.82 -5.93 -7.00
C ASN A 210 11.11 -5.95 -5.63
N HIS A 211 9.91 -5.36 -5.55
CA HIS A 211 9.11 -5.23 -4.34
C HIS A 211 7.71 -5.84 -4.52
N TYR A 212 7.58 -6.90 -5.34
CA TYR A 212 6.30 -7.52 -5.69
C TYR A 212 5.46 -7.96 -4.47
N LEU A 213 6.10 -8.31 -3.35
CA LEU A 213 5.43 -8.65 -2.09
C LEU A 213 4.91 -7.43 -1.31
N LYS A 214 5.36 -6.20 -1.63
CA LYS A 214 5.01 -4.97 -0.89
C LYS A 214 4.24 -3.94 -1.73
N ALA A 215 4.55 -3.84 -3.02
CA ALA A 215 4.03 -2.80 -3.88
C ALA A 215 2.51 -3.00 -4.15
N ARG A 216 1.70 -1.98 -3.84
CA ARG A 216 0.24 -1.99 -4.04
C ARG A 216 -0.25 -0.69 -4.67
N PRO A 217 -1.36 -0.73 -5.44
CA PRO A 217 -1.99 0.46 -6.01
C PRO A 217 -2.40 1.48 -4.93
N ALA A 218 -2.33 2.76 -5.30
CA ALA A 218 -2.75 3.83 -4.42
C ALA A 218 -4.29 3.92 -4.36
N LEU A 219 -4.89 4.10 -3.18
CA LEU A 219 -6.35 4.23 -3.02
C LEU A 219 -6.91 5.40 -3.83
N GLU A 220 -6.23 6.56 -3.79
CA GLU A 220 -6.63 7.74 -4.54
C GLU A 220 -6.48 7.53 -6.06
N ALA A 221 -5.50 6.74 -6.47
CA ALA A 221 -5.31 6.36 -7.87
C ALA A 221 -6.46 5.45 -8.35
N CYS A 222 -7.00 4.61 -7.46
CA CYS A 222 -8.12 3.72 -7.74
C CYS A 222 -9.50 4.37 -7.52
N SER A 223 -9.59 5.69 -7.33
CA SER A 223 -10.85 6.43 -7.11
C SER A 223 -11.56 6.11 -5.78
N VAL A 224 -10.84 5.66 -4.75
CA VAL A 224 -11.40 5.49 -3.41
C VAL A 224 -11.33 6.83 -2.66
N ASP A 225 -12.48 7.37 -2.28
CA ASP A 225 -12.58 8.52 -1.38
C ASP A 225 -12.37 8.06 0.06
N VAL A 226 -11.10 8.05 0.47
CA VAL A 226 -10.70 7.64 1.82
C VAL A 226 -11.25 8.56 2.91
N PHE A 227 -11.58 9.82 2.60
CA PHE A 227 -12.14 10.75 3.58
C PHE A 227 -13.60 10.43 3.85
N ALA A 228 -14.40 10.26 2.79
CA ALA A 228 -15.79 9.84 2.92
C ALA A 228 -15.90 8.43 3.52
N THR A 229 -15.00 7.52 3.14
CA THR A 229 -14.90 6.16 3.71
C THR A 229 -14.57 6.20 5.20
N ALA A 230 -13.53 6.94 5.60
CA ALA A 230 -13.16 7.11 7.02
C ALA A 230 -14.32 7.68 7.86
N LYS A 231 -15.06 8.64 7.30
CA LYS A 231 -16.24 9.21 7.95
C LYS A 231 -17.36 8.19 8.14
N LYS A 232 -17.66 7.35 7.13
CA LYS A 232 -18.67 6.28 7.24
C LYS A 232 -18.36 5.31 8.38
N VAL A 233 -17.09 4.97 8.57
CA VAL A 233 -16.64 3.99 9.58
C VAL A 233 -16.37 4.61 10.95
N GLY A 234 -16.82 5.84 11.17
CA GLY A 234 -16.75 6.52 12.47
C GLY A 234 -15.36 7.00 12.86
N TRP A 235 -14.44 7.22 11.92
CA TRP A 235 -13.21 7.99 12.18
C TRP A 235 -13.48 9.48 11.92
N GLU A 236 -13.21 10.31 12.94
CA GLU A 236 -13.55 11.73 12.91
C GLU A 236 -12.71 12.57 11.93
N SER A 237 -13.36 13.60 11.40
CA SER A 237 -12.95 14.67 10.48
C SER A 237 -11.53 14.59 9.90
N PRO A 238 -11.37 13.93 8.74
CA PRO A 238 -10.21 14.20 7.89
C PRO A 238 -10.18 15.67 7.51
N TYR A 239 -9.03 16.32 7.66
CA TYR A 239 -8.78 17.66 7.11
C TYR A 239 -7.77 17.59 5.98
N ILE A 240 -7.83 18.61 5.13
CA ILE A 240 -6.95 18.73 3.98
C ILE A 240 -5.68 19.47 4.41
N ILE A 241 -4.53 18.88 4.10
CA ILE A 241 -3.23 19.53 4.25
C ILE A 241 -2.90 20.19 2.91
N MET A 242 -2.76 21.53 2.92
CA MET A 242 -2.38 22.33 1.77
C MET A 242 -0.97 22.91 1.97
N PRO A 243 -0.27 23.32 0.91
CA PRO A 243 1.09 23.85 1.00
C PRO A 243 1.29 25.00 1.99
N GLU A 244 0.24 25.80 2.24
CA GLU A 244 0.25 26.96 3.12
C GLU A 244 0.12 26.59 4.61
N HIS A 245 -0.29 25.37 4.93
CA HIS A 245 -0.42 24.93 6.32
C HIS A 245 0.95 24.65 6.93
N SER A 246 1.24 25.33 8.06
CA SER A 246 2.46 25.08 8.82
C SER A 246 2.38 23.76 9.57
N LYS A 247 3.54 23.17 9.91
CA LYS A 247 3.62 21.96 10.73
C LYS A 247 2.89 22.10 12.07
N GLU A 248 2.90 23.30 12.65
CA GLU A 248 2.28 23.60 13.95
C GLU A 248 0.75 23.65 13.84
N SER A 249 0.22 24.08 12.70
CA SER A 249 -1.24 24.14 12.45
C SER A 249 -1.87 22.77 12.14
N VAL A 250 -1.05 21.80 11.75
CA VAL A 250 -1.50 20.46 11.36
C VAL A 250 -1.41 19.53 12.59
N PRO A 251 -2.54 19.08 13.17
CA PRO A 251 -2.50 18.33 14.42
C PRO A 251 -1.95 16.90 14.27
N PHE A 252 -2.24 16.24 13.15
CA PHE A 252 -1.77 14.91 12.77
C PHE A 252 -1.71 14.72 11.24
N VAL A 253 -1.35 13.54 10.75
CA VAL A 253 -1.64 13.14 9.37
C VAL A 253 -2.42 11.85 9.43
N SER A 254 -3.28 11.58 8.44
CA SER A 254 -4.04 10.34 8.38
C SER A 254 -3.82 9.67 7.04
N TRP A 255 -3.05 8.60 7.04
CA TRP A 255 -2.90 7.69 5.91
C TRP A 255 -3.81 6.50 6.09
N HIS A 256 -4.33 5.97 4.99
CA HIS A 256 -5.26 4.86 5.02
C HIS A 256 -4.80 3.74 4.10
N GLY A 257 -5.20 2.52 4.43
CA GLY A 257 -5.07 1.34 3.60
C GLY A 257 -6.29 0.45 3.79
N ILE A 258 -6.54 -0.43 2.83
CA ILE A 258 -7.57 -1.48 2.94
C ILE A 258 -6.96 -2.81 2.49
N VAL A 259 -7.42 -3.89 3.11
CA VAL A 259 -7.22 -5.27 2.62
C VAL A 259 -8.60 -5.87 2.42
N LEU A 260 -8.98 -6.11 1.17
CA LEU A 260 -10.27 -6.71 0.80
C LEU A 260 -10.28 -8.20 1.15
N LEU A 261 -11.40 -8.69 1.69
CA LEU A 261 -11.60 -10.05 2.19
C LEU A 261 -12.95 -10.59 1.73
N VAL A 262 -12.97 -11.89 1.40
CA VAL A 262 -14.19 -12.62 1.01
C VAL A 262 -15.12 -12.80 2.20
#